data_AF-A0A9N7YSR8-F1
#
_entry.id   AF-A0A9N7YSR8-F1
#
_cell.length_a   1.000
_cell.length_b   1.000
_cell.length_c   1.000
_cell.angle_alpha   90.00
_cell.angle_beta   90.00
_cell.angle_gamma   90.00
#
_symmetry.space_group_name_H-M   'P 1'
#
loop_
_entity.id
_entity.type
_entity.pdbx_description
1 polymer ?
#
loop_
_entity_poly.entity_id
_entity_poly.type
_entity_poly.pdbx_seq_one_letter_code
_entity_poly.pdbx_strand_id
1 'polypeptide(L)'
;MTTRSEREKAQKLNEQHQAILSALLREDDNKFCADCHAKGPRWASWNLGVFMCIRCAGIHRNLGVHISRVKSVNLDQWTSEQIQSMVDMGNSRAKQLYEAHLPESFRRPQTDQPVEVFIRDKYERKKYFDKEALTTAPI
;
A
#
# COMPACT_ATOMS: atom_id res chain seq x y z
N MET A 1 -9.77 -30.82 -12.50
CA MET A 1 -9.48 -31.01 -11.07
C MET A 1 -7.99 -30.77 -10.88
N THR A 2 -7.58 -29.83 -10.03
CA THR A 2 -6.17 -29.60 -9.69
C THR A 2 -5.62 -30.77 -8.90
N THR A 3 -4.43 -31.22 -9.29
CA THR A 3 -3.69 -32.34 -8.67
C THR A 3 -3.28 -32.00 -7.22
N ARG A 4 -3.02 -33.03 -6.41
CA ARG A 4 -2.50 -32.85 -5.05
C ARG A 4 -1.19 -32.04 -5.03
N SER A 5 -0.29 -32.33 -5.97
CA SER A 5 0.99 -31.63 -6.12
C SER A 5 0.80 -30.13 -6.40
N GLU A 6 -0.16 -29.75 -7.23
CA GLU A 6 -0.45 -28.34 -7.52
C GLU A 6 -1.01 -27.60 -6.29
N ARG A 7 -1.85 -28.27 -5.49
CA ARG A 7 -2.39 -27.69 -4.24
C ARG A 7 -1.29 -27.45 -3.21
N GLU A 8 -0.37 -28.40 -3.04
CA GLU A 8 0.77 -28.28 -2.12
C GLU A 8 1.71 -27.13 -2.54
N LYS A 9 1.98 -26.99 -3.85
CA LYS A 9 2.77 -25.86 -4.38
C LYS A 9 2.09 -24.51 -4.14
N ALA A 10 0.78 -24.41 -4.38
CA ALA A 10 0.02 -23.19 -4.16
C ALA A 10 0.01 -22.78 -2.68
N GLN A 11 -0.13 -23.75 -1.77
CA GLN A 11 -0.05 -23.50 -0.33
C GLN A 11 1.31 -22.95 0.08
N LYS A 12 2.40 -23.60 -0.35
CA LYS A 12 3.76 -23.16 -0.04
C LYS A 12 4.05 -21.74 -0.56
N LEU A 13 3.55 -21.43 -1.76
CA LEU A 13 3.68 -20.09 -2.34
C LEU A 13 2.92 -19.04 -1.50
N ASN A 14 1.70 -19.37 -1.06
CA ASN A 14 0.92 -18.49 -0.20
C ASN A 14 1.62 -18.25 1.16
N GLU A 15 2.17 -19.30 1.77
CA GLU A 15 2.96 -19.17 3.02
C GLU A 15 4.18 -18.25 2.83
N GLN A 16 4.87 -18.38 1.69
CA GLN A 16 5.99 -17.51 1.34
C GLN A 16 5.55 -16.05 1.18
N HIS A 17 4.44 -15.80 0.48
CA HIS A 17 3.89 -14.44 0.32
C HIS A 17 3.51 -13.81 1.68
N GLN A 18 2.88 -14.59 2.56
CA GLN A 18 2.52 -14.13 3.90
C GLN A 18 3.76 -13.83 4.77
N ALA A 19 4.84 -14.61 4.63
CA ALA A 19 6.10 -14.34 5.30
C ALA A 19 6.74 -13.03 4.83
N ILE A 20 6.72 -12.75 3.52
CA ILE A 20 7.24 -11.50 2.94
C ILE A 20 6.44 -10.30 3.44
N LEU A 21 5.11 -10.33 3.35
CA LEU A 21 4.26 -9.23 3.84
C LEU A 21 4.45 -8.99 5.33
N SER A 22 4.61 -10.06 6.11
CA SER A 22 4.90 -9.97 7.55
C SER A 22 6.27 -9.34 7.84
N ALA A 23 7.26 -9.58 6.99
CA ALA A 23 8.58 -8.95 7.10
C ALA A 23 8.50 -7.45 6.75
N LEU A 24 7.82 -7.10 5.65
CA LEU A 24 7.61 -5.71 5.24
C LEU A 24 6.91 -4.90 6.35
N LEU A 25 5.88 -5.44 7.01
CA LEU A 25 5.19 -4.77 8.12
C LEU A 25 6.05 -4.53 9.37
N ARG A 26 7.25 -5.11 9.46
CA ARG A 26 8.22 -4.86 10.55
C ARG A 26 9.16 -3.69 10.25
N GLU A 27 9.20 -3.20 9.02
CA GLU A 27 9.93 -1.99 8.67
C GLU A 27 9.27 -0.75 9.29
N ASP A 28 10.07 0.24 9.66
CA ASP A 28 9.60 1.35 10.50
C ASP A 28 8.45 2.15 9.90
N ASP A 29 8.53 2.51 8.61
CA ASP A 29 7.48 3.26 7.93
C ASP A 29 6.22 2.42 7.66
N ASN A 30 6.36 1.09 7.55
CA ASN A 30 5.25 0.17 7.32
C ASN A 30 4.47 -0.17 8.61
N LYS A 31 4.99 0.18 9.80
CA LYS A 31 4.28 0.03 11.08
C LYS A 31 3.10 0.99 11.22
N PHE A 32 2.99 2.00 10.36
CA PHE A 32 1.97 3.03 10.39
C PHE A 32 1.24 3.11 9.06
N CYS A 33 -0.06 3.42 9.12
CA CYS A 33 -0.86 3.65 7.93
C CYS A 33 -0.29 4.82 7.11
N ALA A 34 -0.11 4.62 5.81
CA ALA A 34 0.45 5.61 4.88
C ALA A 34 -0.31 6.94 4.84
N ASP A 35 -1.58 6.98 5.25
CA ASP A 35 -2.43 8.15 5.07
C ASP A 35 -2.77 8.88 6.37
N CYS A 36 -3.06 8.13 7.45
CA CYS A 36 -3.46 8.70 8.75
C CYS A 36 -2.48 8.40 9.89
N HIS A 37 -1.41 7.64 9.65
CA HIS A 37 -0.43 7.17 10.65
C HIS A 37 -1.03 6.33 11.79
N ALA A 38 -2.24 5.76 11.64
CA ALA A 38 -2.73 4.75 12.56
C ALA A 38 -1.77 3.55 12.62
N LYS A 39 -1.45 3.06 13.82
CA LYS A 39 -0.51 1.94 14.03
C LYS A 39 -1.08 0.62 13.49
N GLY A 40 -0.17 -0.26 13.06
CA GLY A 40 -0.47 -1.63 12.68
C GLY A 40 -1.41 -1.74 11.48
N PRO A 41 -1.06 -1.18 10.30
CA PRO A 41 -1.85 -1.40 9.10
C PRO A 41 -1.94 -2.90 8.78
N ARG A 42 -3.10 -3.30 8.25
CA ARG A 42 -3.44 -4.70 7.88
C ARG A 42 -4.07 -4.80 6.50
N TRP A 43 -4.10 -3.68 5.78
CA TRP A 43 -4.59 -3.55 4.42
C TRP A 43 -3.50 -2.91 3.58
N ALA A 44 -3.57 -3.11 2.27
CA ALA A 44 -2.61 -2.52 1.35
C ALA A 44 -3.28 -2.18 0.02
N SER A 45 -2.74 -1.17 -0.67
CA SER A 45 -3.02 -0.93 -2.08
C SER A 45 -1.83 -1.42 -2.85
N TRP A 46 -1.98 -2.55 -3.53
CA TRP A 46 -0.83 -3.24 -4.11
C TRP A 46 -0.28 -2.54 -5.34
N ASN A 47 -1.12 -1.85 -6.11
CA ASN A 47 -0.67 -1.09 -7.28
C ASN A 47 -0.03 0.26 -6.91
N LEU A 48 -0.34 0.79 -5.71
CA LEU A 48 0.31 1.98 -5.17
C LEU A 48 1.51 1.63 -4.28
N GLY A 49 1.58 0.38 -3.81
CA GLY A 49 2.67 -0.13 -2.99
C GLY A 49 2.64 0.34 -1.53
N VAL A 50 1.46 0.62 -0.96
CA VAL A 50 1.30 1.20 0.39
C VAL A 50 0.52 0.32 1.34
N PHE A 51 0.94 0.29 2.61
CA PHE A 51 0.20 -0.29 3.73
C PHE A 51 -0.66 0.75 4.44
N MET A 52 -1.93 0.41 4.69
CA MET A 52 -2.92 1.29 5.29
C MET A 52 -3.81 0.57 6.30
N CYS A 53 -4.51 1.35 7.14
CA CYS A 53 -5.51 0.82 8.06
C CYS A 53 -6.83 0.52 7.33
N ILE A 54 -7.73 -0.22 7.98
CA ILE A 54 -9.02 -0.61 7.40
C ILE A 54 -9.88 0.59 7.00
N ARG A 55 -9.83 1.69 7.77
CA ARG A 55 -10.57 2.92 7.46
C ARG A 55 -10.09 3.53 6.15
N CYS A 56 -8.78 3.76 6.01
CA CYS A 56 -8.20 4.30 4.78
C CYS A 56 -8.41 3.35 3.59
N ALA A 57 -8.38 2.04 3.82
CA ALA A 57 -8.73 1.04 2.82
C ALA A 57 -10.18 1.19 2.32
N GLY A 58 -11.13 1.64 3.16
CA GLY A 58 -12.48 1.99 2.73
C GLY A 58 -12.49 3.17 1.76
N ILE A 59 -11.75 4.24 2.10
CA ILE A 59 -11.63 5.44 1.26
C ILE A 59 -10.94 5.12 -0.07
N HIS A 60 -9.86 4.33 -0.05
CA HIS A 60 -9.16 3.90 -1.26
C HIS A 60 -10.05 3.12 -2.23
N ARG A 61 -11.05 2.37 -1.74
CA ARG A 61 -12.04 1.70 -2.61
C ARG A 61 -12.92 2.72 -3.34
N ASN A 62 -13.28 3.83 -2.69
CA ASN A 62 -14.09 4.91 -3.28
C ASN A 62 -13.34 5.73 -4.34
N LEU A 63 -12.01 5.57 -4.47
CA LEU A 63 -11.24 6.13 -5.59
C LEU A 63 -11.43 5.33 -6.88
N GLY A 64 -11.78 4.04 -6.77
CA GLY A 64 -11.89 3.12 -7.89
C GLY A 64 -10.59 2.41 -8.29
N VAL A 65 -10.74 1.25 -8.94
CA VAL A 65 -9.66 0.29 -9.24
C VAL A 65 -8.63 0.78 -10.27
N HIS A 66 -8.93 1.87 -10.97
CA HIS A 66 -8.02 2.54 -11.89
C HIS A 66 -6.99 3.41 -11.15
N ILE A 67 -7.27 3.76 -9.88
CA ILE A 67 -6.36 4.51 -9.00
C ILE A 67 -5.77 3.58 -7.94
N SER A 68 -6.61 2.84 -7.22
CA SER A 68 -6.18 2.05 -6.07
C SER A 68 -6.86 0.68 -6.03
N ARG A 69 -6.06 -0.37 -5.86
CA ARG A 69 -6.48 -1.77 -5.80
C ARG A 69 -6.13 -2.33 -4.43
N VAL A 70 -7.15 -2.41 -3.58
CA VAL A 70 -7.01 -2.72 -2.16
C VAL A 70 -7.11 -4.22 -1.90
N LYS A 71 -6.24 -4.75 -1.05
CA LYS A 71 -6.29 -6.11 -0.49
C LYS A 71 -6.04 -6.11 1.01
N SER A 72 -6.64 -7.06 1.70
CA SER A 72 -6.25 -7.45 3.05
C SER A 72 -4.90 -8.15 2.98
N VAL A 73 -4.01 -7.84 3.93
CA VAL A 73 -2.69 -8.46 3.99
C VAL A 73 -2.81 -9.97 4.25
N ASN A 74 -3.72 -10.36 5.14
CA ASN A 74 -3.84 -11.74 5.64
C ASN A 74 -5.10 -12.48 5.16
N LEU A 75 -6.14 -11.78 4.69
CA LEU A 75 -7.41 -12.42 4.31
C LEU A 75 -7.54 -12.65 2.79
N ASP A 76 -6.77 -11.92 1.98
CA ASP A 76 -6.81 -12.06 0.52
C ASP A 76 -5.63 -12.89 0.01
N GLN A 77 -5.84 -13.59 -1.11
CA GLN A 77 -4.75 -14.24 -1.84
C GLN A 77 -3.92 -13.20 -2.59
N TRP A 78 -2.62 -13.40 -2.69
CA TRP A 78 -1.69 -12.51 -3.38
C TRP A 78 -1.03 -13.23 -4.55
N THR A 79 -0.74 -12.49 -5.62
CA THR A 79 0.12 -12.98 -6.71
C THR A 79 1.55 -12.52 -6.47
N SER A 80 2.53 -13.21 -7.07
CA SER A 80 3.94 -12.82 -6.94
C SER A 80 4.21 -11.40 -7.43
N GLU A 81 3.55 -10.95 -8.50
CA GLU A 81 3.63 -9.57 -9.00
C GLU A 81 3.14 -8.55 -7.97
N GLN A 82 2.03 -8.85 -7.28
CA GLN A 82 1.48 -7.97 -6.25
C GLN A 82 2.40 -7.89 -5.03
N ILE A 83 3.02 -9.01 -4.66
CA ILE A 83 4.04 -9.04 -3.60
C ILE A 83 5.25 -8.22 -4.01
N GLN A 84 5.73 -8.38 -5.24
CA GLN A 84 6.88 -7.63 -5.75
C GLN A 84 6.62 -6.12 -5.71
N SER A 85 5.42 -5.67 -6.12
CA SER A 85 5.02 -4.27 -6.02
C SER A 85 5.08 -3.71 -4.59
N MET A 86 4.74 -4.52 -3.58
CA MET A 86 4.87 -4.13 -2.17
C MET A 86 6.34 -4.05 -1.71
N VAL A 87 7.19 -4.95 -2.22
CA VAL A 87 8.64 -4.96 -1.95
C VAL A 87 9.33 -3.76 -2.60
N ASP A 88 8.97 -3.44 -3.84
CA ASP A 88 9.59 -2.37 -4.63
C ASP A 88 9.21 -0.98 -4.16
N MET A 89 8.13 -0.86 -3.38
CA MET A 89 7.63 0.43 -2.91
C MET A 89 7.70 0.54 -1.38
N GLY A 90 6.71 -0.04 -0.69
CA GLY A 90 6.52 0.18 0.74
C GLY A 90 6.20 1.64 1.08
N ASN A 91 5.84 1.88 2.34
CA ASN A 91 5.45 3.23 2.78
C ASN A 91 6.61 4.24 2.71
N SER A 92 7.85 3.78 2.84
CA SER A 92 9.02 4.66 2.82
C SER A 92 9.20 5.32 1.44
N ARG A 93 9.25 4.52 0.37
CA ARG A 93 9.37 5.05 -1.01
C ARG A 93 8.09 5.74 -1.43
N ALA A 94 6.93 5.22 -1.03
CA ALA A 94 5.66 5.88 -1.31
C ALA A 94 5.56 7.27 -0.67
N LYS A 95 6.14 7.49 0.52
CA LYS A 95 6.21 8.83 1.12
C LYS A 95 7.07 9.77 0.28
N GLN A 96 8.23 9.30 -0.17
CA GLN A 96 9.12 10.08 -1.04
C GLN A 96 8.48 10.42 -2.38
N LEU A 97 7.57 9.56 -2.88
CA LEU A 97 6.89 9.76 -4.16
C LEU A 97 5.60 10.57 -4.04
N TYR A 98 4.66 10.14 -3.21
CA TYR A 98 3.30 10.71 -3.12
C TYR A 98 3.20 11.88 -2.13
N GLU A 99 4.18 12.06 -1.26
CA GLU A 99 4.23 13.15 -0.25
C GLU A 99 5.48 14.04 -0.41
N ALA A 100 6.17 13.98 -1.55
CA ALA A 100 7.41 14.71 -1.81
C ALA A 100 7.28 16.23 -1.59
N HIS A 101 6.16 16.78 -2.06
CA HIS A 101 5.85 18.22 -1.99
C HIS A 101 4.83 18.53 -0.89
N LEU A 102 4.73 17.66 0.12
CA LEU A 102 3.86 17.91 1.26
C LEU A 102 4.45 19.04 2.13
N PRO A 103 3.69 20.12 2.43
CA PRO A 103 4.22 21.22 3.23
C PRO A 103 4.70 20.77 4.61
N GLU A 104 5.79 21.33 5.13
CA GLU A 104 6.28 21.03 6.49
C GLU A 104 5.25 21.36 7.58
N SER A 105 4.39 22.35 7.33
CA SER A 105 3.29 22.74 8.21
C SER A 105 2.12 21.76 8.19
N PHE A 106 2.12 20.76 7.31
CA PHE A 106 1.03 19.82 7.16
C PHE A 106 0.77 19.04 8.46
N ARG A 107 -0.51 18.98 8.84
CA ARG A 107 -0.98 18.18 9.97
C ARG A 107 -1.81 17.03 9.43
N ARG A 108 -1.33 15.81 9.63
CA ARG A 108 -1.98 14.61 9.11
C ARG A 108 -3.38 14.46 9.72
N PRO A 109 -4.44 14.40 8.90
CA PRO A 109 -5.81 14.35 9.39
C PRO A 109 -6.11 13.04 10.13
N GLN A 110 -7.01 13.10 11.10
CA GLN A 110 -7.40 11.95 11.93
C GLN A 110 -8.87 11.57 11.81
N THR A 111 -9.72 12.51 11.38
CA THR A 111 -11.17 12.32 11.18
C THR A 111 -11.49 12.00 9.73
N ASP A 112 -12.58 11.28 9.50
CA ASP A 112 -12.88 10.62 8.22
C ASP A 112 -12.92 11.58 7.03
N GLN A 113 -13.67 12.69 7.13
CA GLN A 113 -13.82 13.63 6.02
C GLN A 113 -12.49 14.31 5.61
N PRO A 114 -11.70 14.90 6.53
CA PRO A 114 -10.36 15.40 6.18
C PRO A 114 -9.39 14.32 5.67
N VAL A 115 -9.47 13.08 6.18
CA VAL A 115 -8.66 11.96 5.68
C VAL A 115 -9.03 11.63 4.23
N GLU A 116 -10.32 11.62 3.89
CA GLU A 116 -10.75 11.39 2.51
C GLU A 116 -10.23 12.47 1.56
N VAL A 117 -10.36 13.74 1.93
CA VAL A 117 -9.83 14.85 1.13
C VAL A 117 -8.33 14.70 0.90
N PHE A 118 -7.58 14.35 1.95
CA PHE A 118 -6.14 14.13 1.85
C PHE A 118 -5.79 12.96 0.92
N ILE A 119 -6.47 11.82 1.04
CA ILE A 119 -6.22 10.64 0.19
C ILE A 119 -6.50 10.96 -1.29
N ARG A 120 -7.58 11.69 -1.60
CA ARG A 120 -7.88 12.15 -2.96
C ARG A 120 -6.81 13.11 -3.49
N ASP A 121 -6.43 14.11 -2.69
CA ASP A 121 -5.35 15.04 -3.05
C ASP A 121 -4.03 14.30 -3.34
N LYS A 122 -3.71 13.29 -2.52
CA LYS A 122 -2.47 12.52 -2.60
C LYS A 122 -2.41 11.61 -3.83
N TYR A 123 -3.44 10.80 -4.09
CA TYR A 123 -3.37 9.74 -5.11
C TYR A 123 -4.16 10.03 -6.40
N GLU A 124 -5.33 10.67 -6.29
CA GLU A 124 -6.19 10.98 -7.45
C GLU A 124 -5.71 12.26 -8.15
N ARG A 125 -5.51 13.34 -7.38
CA ARG A 125 -5.07 14.64 -7.90
C ARG A 125 -3.55 14.77 -8.00
N LYS A 126 -2.81 13.85 -7.36
CA LYS A 126 -1.34 13.84 -7.32
C LYS A 126 -0.74 15.18 -6.90
N LYS A 127 -1.38 15.87 -5.96
CA LYS A 127 -1.07 17.24 -5.55
C LYS A 127 0.34 17.39 -4.97
N TYR A 128 0.82 16.36 -4.28
CA TYR A 128 2.13 16.37 -3.61
C TYR A 128 3.15 15.44 -4.30
N PHE A 129 2.81 14.92 -5.47
CA PHE A 129 3.54 13.86 -6.15
C PHE A 129 4.84 14.39 -6.78
N ASP A 130 5.93 13.63 -6.68
CA ASP A 130 7.16 13.88 -7.42
C ASP A 130 7.14 13.15 -8.78
N LYS A 131 7.11 13.94 -9.86
CA LYS A 131 7.13 13.42 -11.23
C LYS A 131 8.51 12.91 -11.65
N GLU A 132 9.59 13.45 -11.07
CA GLU A 132 10.97 13.13 -11.45
C GLU A 132 11.50 11.87 -10.76
N ALA A 133 10.95 11.53 -9.59
CA ALA A 133 11.26 10.28 -8.87
C ALA A 133 10.99 9.00 -9.70
N LEU A 134 10.07 9.04 -10.68
CA LEU A 134 9.82 7.91 -11.58
C LEU A 134 10.86 7.78 -12.71
N THR A 135 11.61 8.85 -13.01
CA THR A 135 12.57 8.88 -14.12
C THR A 135 13.99 8.51 -13.72
N THR A 136 14.29 8.50 -12.42
CA THR A 136 15.64 8.36 -11.87
C THR A 136 15.90 7.02 -11.18
N ALA A 137 14.86 6.23 -10.90
CA ALA A 137 15.00 4.87 -10.40
C ALA A 137 15.04 3.87 -11.57
N PRO A 138 16.13 3.10 -11.78
CA PRO A 138 16.12 2.02 -12.76
C PRO A 138 15.20 0.91 -12.26
N ILE A 139 14.34 0.42 -13.15
CA ILE A 139 13.55 -0.80 -12.98
C ILE A 139 14.50 -1.99 -12.81
#